data_AF-A0A7L9DD16-F1
#
_entry.id   AF-A0A7L9DD16-F1
#
_cell.length_a   1.000
_cell.length_b   1.000
_cell.length_c   1.000
_cell.angle_alpha   90.00
_cell.angle_beta   90.00
_cell.angle_gamma   90.00
#
_symmetry.space_group_name_H-M   'P 1'
#
loop_
_entity.id
_entity.type
_entity.pdbx_description
1 polymer ?
#
loop_
_entity_poly.entity_id
_entity_poly.type
_entity_poly.pdbx_seq_one_letter_code
_entity_poly.pdbx_strand_id
1 'polypeptide(L)'
;MAQKKAFTPLIYLASVVVLPWWISNKSLESWVIYWWNTNQSETFLNDIQEKNILEKFIELEELVLLDEMIKEYSETHIQKLRIGMHKETIQLIKIYNEDFIHTILHFSTNIISFIILSGYSILGNEELVILNSWAQEFLYNLSDTIKAFSILLLTDLCIGFHSPHGWELMIGSVYQDFGFVHNDQIISGLVSTFPVILDTIFKYWIFRYLNRLSPSLVVIYHSMND
;
A
#
# COMPACT_ATOMS: atom_id res chain seq x y z
N MET A 1 -28.55 -13.07 -28.19
CA MET A 1 -28.84 -12.36 -26.92
C MET A 1 -28.01 -12.87 -25.73
N ALA A 2 -27.51 -14.12 -25.74
CA ALA A 2 -26.68 -14.69 -24.67
C ALA A 2 -25.25 -14.10 -24.55
N GLN A 3 -24.58 -13.78 -25.67
CA GLN A 3 -23.22 -13.21 -25.65
C GLN A 3 -23.11 -11.83 -24.96
N LYS A 4 -24.18 -11.02 -24.98
CA LYS A 4 -24.17 -9.68 -24.34
C LYS A 4 -24.20 -9.74 -22.80
N LYS A 5 -24.73 -10.82 -22.21
CA LYS A 5 -24.78 -11.00 -20.74
C LYS A 5 -23.46 -11.52 -20.15
N ALA A 6 -22.64 -12.19 -20.95
CA ALA A 6 -21.34 -12.71 -20.52
C ALA A 6 -20.28 -11.59 -20.38
N PHE A 7 -20.36 -10.56 -21.21
CA PHE A 7 -19.39 -9.47 -21.18
C PHE A 7 -19.64 -8.44 -20.06
N THR A 8 -20.87 -8.35 -19.56
CA THR A 8 -21.28 -7.39 -18.51
C THR A 8 -20.48 -7.55 -17.21
N PRO A 9 -20.29 -8.75 -16.63
CA PRO A 9 -19.49 -8.91 -15.42
C PRO A 9 -17.99 -8.64 -15.65
N LEU A 10 -17.44 -8.90 -16.84
CA LEU A 10 -16.06 -8.55 -17.18
C LEU A 10 -15.87 -7.03 -17.30
N ILE A 11 -16.83 -6.34 -17.92
CA ILE A 11 -16.83 -4.88 -18.01
C ILE A 11 -17.00 -4.27 -16.62
N TYR A 12 -17.83 -4.86 -15.76
CA TYR A 12 -17.96 -4.45 -14.37
C TYR A 12 -16.64 -4.58 -13.61
N LEU A 13 -15.94 -5.73 -13.69
CA LEU A 13 -14.62 -5.89 -13.08
C LEU A 13 -13.60 -4.89 -13.60
N ALA A 14 -13.57 -4.66 -14.92
CA ALA A 14 -12.70 -3.66 -15.51
C ALA A 14 -13.03 -2.25 -14.99
N SER A 15 -14.32 -1.91 -14.87
CA SER A 15 -14.75 -0.61 -14.35
C SER A 15 -14.39 -0.40 -12.89
N VAL A 16 -14.48 -1.44 -12.07
CA VAL A 16 -14.11 -1.42 -10.65
C VAL A 16 -12.61 -1.10 -10.46
N VAL A 17 -11.74 -1.56 -11.35
CA VAL A 17 -10.29 -1.30 -11.28
C VAL A 17 -9.92 0.04 -11.93
N VAL A 18 -10.54 0.38 -13.05
CA VAL A 18 -10.17 1.55 -13.86
C VAL A 18 -10.73 2.86 -13.28
N LEU A 19 -11.92 2.83 -12.66
CA LEU A 19 -12.56 4.04 -12.14
C LEU A 19 -11.78 4.69 -10.97
N PRO A 20 -11.32 3.94 -9.95
CA PRO A 20 -10.54 4.54 -8.88
C PRO A 20 -9.19 5.08 -9.36
N TRP A 21 -8.54 4.38 -10.30
CA TRP A 21 -7.32 4.84 -10.96
C TRP A 21 -7.53 6.17 -11.72
N TRP A 22 -8.67 6.31 -12.41
CA TRP A 22 -8.99 7.53 -13.15
C TRP A 22 -9.26 8.74 -12.23
N ILE A 23 -9.93 8.51 -11.10
CA ILE A 23 -10.27 9.55 -10.12
C ILE A 23 -9.01 10.04 -9.38
N SER A 24 -8.07 9.12 -9.14
CA SER A 24 -6.80 9.36 -8.46
C SER A 24 -5.91 10.40 -9.16
N ASN A 25 -5.78 10.34 -10.49
CA ASN A 25 -4.54 10.78 -11.14
C ASN A 25 -4.48 12.27 -11.56
N LYS A 26 -5.51 13.10 -11.26
CA LYS A 26 -5.47 14.52 -11.69
C LYS A 26 -6.47 15.48 -11.04
N SER A 27 -7.66 15.00 -10.70
CA SER A 27 -8.73 15.90 -10.22
C SER A 27 -8.56 16.28 -8.75
N LEU A 28 -8.12 15.34 -7.91
CA LEU A 28 -7.98 15.58 -6.47
C LEU A 28 -6.79 16.51 -6.15
N GLU A 29 -5.70 16.38 -6.90
CA GLU A 29 -4.50 17.20 -6.74
C GLU A 29 -4.78 18.71 -6.87
N SER A 30 -5.47 19.10 -7.95
CA SER A 30 -5.79 20.51 -8.20
C SER A 30 -6.72 21.09 -7.12
N TRP A 31 -7.65 20.30 -6.59
CA TRP A 31 -8.57 20.72 -5.55
C TRP A 31 -7.89 20.85 -4.18
N VAL A 32 -7.06 19.87 -3.81
CA VAL A 32 -6.33 19.88 -2.54
C VAL A 32 -5.34 21.03 -2.51
N ILE A 33 -4.59 21.28 -3.59
CA ILE A 33 -3.65 22.41 -3.67
C ILE A 33 -4.40 23.75 -3.58
N TYR A 34 -5.53 23.90 -4.27
CA TYR A 34 -6.35 25.11 -4.18
C TYR A 34 -6.87 25.33 -2.75
N TRP A 35 -7.41 24.29 -2.14
CA TRP A 35 -7.92 24.36 -0.77
C TRP A 35 -6.80 24.68 0.24
N TRP A 36 -5.65 24.00 0.12
CA TRP A 36 -4.49 24.22 0.98
C TRP A 36 -3.96 25.65 0.90
N ASN A 37 -3.89 26.22 -0.31
CA ASN A 37 -3.45 27.61 -0.50
C ASN A 37 -4.44 28.65 0.03
N THR A 38 -5.73 28.29 0.14
CA THR A 38 -6.79 29.23 0.57
C THR A 38 -7.02 29.19 2.08
N ASN A 39 -6.71 28.06 2.73
CA ASN A 39 -7.10 27.77 4.11
C ASN A 39 -5.90 27.75 5.09
N GLN A 40 -4.79 28.44 4.79
CA GLN A 40 -3.63 28.50 5.68
C GLN A 40 -3.97 29.19 7.02
N SER A 41 -4.51 28.42 7.96
CA SER A 41 -4.58 28.74 9.38
C SER A 41 -4.01 27.56 10.15
N GLU A 42 -2.82 27.78 10.69
CA GLU A 42 -2.10 26.94 11.67
C GLU A 42 -1.63 25.56 11.17
N THR A 43 -0.35 25.31 11.40
CA THR A 43 0.39 24.10 11.01
C THR A 43 -0.21 22.87 11.65
N PHE A 44 -1.02 22.14 10.89
CA PHE A 44 -1.59 20.84 11.24
C PHE A 44 -0.51 19.74 11.10
N LEU A 45 0.57 19.85 11.86
CA LEU A 45 1.61 18.81 11.91
C LEU A 45 1.29 17.87 13.07
N ASN A 46 1.34 16.57 12.80
CA ASN A 46 1.32 15.56 13.85
C ASN A 46 2.66 15.61 14.63
N ASP A 47 2.68 15.31 15.94
CA ASP A 47 3.89 15.39 16.78
C ASP A 47 5.08 14.60 16.20
N ILE A 48 4.78 13.47 15.54
CA ILE A 48 5.75 12.60 14.87
C ILE A 48 6.40 13.31 13.66
N GLN A 49 5.61 14.07 12.91
CA GLN A 49 6.03 14.79 11.72
C GLN A 49 6.88 16.01 12.06
N GLU A 50 6.52 16.73 13.12
CA GLU A 50 7.31 17.84 13.65
C GLU A 50 8.70 17.35 14.10
N LYS A 51 8.77 16.21 14.79
CA LYS A 51 10.05 15.62 15.21
C LYS A 51 10.98 15.30 14.03
N ASN A 52 10.45 14.72 12.96
CA ASN A 52 11.24 14.43 11.75
C ASN A 52 11.75 15.70 11.05
N ILE A 53 10.96 16.78 11.05
CA ILE A 53 11.39 18.08 10.50
C ILE A 53 12.53 18.64 11.35
N LEU A 54 12.39 18.56 12.67
CA LEU A 54 13.36 19.08 13.62
C LEU A 54 14.69 18.32 13.53
N GLU A 55 14.64 17.00 13.34
CA GLU A 55 15.83 16.17 13.09
C GLU A 55 16.55 16.56 11.79
N LYS A 56 15.83 16.70 10.68
CA LYS A 56 16.40 17.19 9.40
C LYS A 56 16.98 18.60 9.50
N PHE A 57 16.39 19.45 10.33
CA PHE A 57 16.88 20.80 10.58
C PHE A 57 18.21 20.76 11.36
N ILE A 58 18.30 19.93 12.40
CA ILE A 58 19.54 19.72 13.17
C ILE A 58 20.64 19.15 12.27
N GLU A 59 20.33 18.18 11.40
CA GLU A 59 21.31 17.59 10.47
C GLU A 59 21.89 18.64 9.51
N LEU A 60 21.06 19.56 9.02
CA LEU A 60 21.51 20.70 8.20
C LEU A 60 22.39 21.66 9.00
N GLU A 61 22.02 21.96 10.24
CA GLU A 61 22.81 22.82 11.14
C GLU A 61 24.19 22.20 11.42
N GLU A 62 24.26 20.88 11.68
CA GLU A 62 25.51 20.15 11.89
C GLU A 62 26.41 20.15 10.64
N LEU A 63 25.83 19.95 9.44
CA LEU A 63 26.57 20.03 8.18
C LEU A 63 27.17 21.42 7.94
N VAL A 64 26.42 22.47 8.29
CA VAL A 64 26.88 23.85 8.19
C VAL A 64 28.01 24.13 9.19
N LEU A 65 27.86 23.71 10.44
CA LEU A 65 28.90 23.85 11.47
C LEU A 65 30.19 23.13 11.07
N LEU A 66 30.09 21.96 10.44
CA LEU A 66 31.25 21.25 9.88
C LEU A 66 31.94 22.03 8.75
N ASP A 67 31.20 22.60 7.81
CA ASP A 67 31.81 23.43 6.74
C ASP A 67 32.47 24.69 7.30
N GLU A 68 31.90 25.28 8.35
CA GLU A 68 32.50 26.40 9.10
C GLU A 68 33.80 26.00 9.80
N MET A 69 33.87 24.82 10.43
CA MET A 69 35.10 24.34 11.07
C MET A 69 36.20 23.99 10.07
N ILE A 70 35.84 23.57 8.85
CA ILE A 70 36.80 23.18 7.80
C ILE A 70 37.40 24.42 7.10
N LYS A 71 36.65 25.52 7.00
CA LYS A 71 37.08 26.73 6.29
C LYS A 71 37.20 27.91 7.27
N GLU A 72 38.41 28.44 7.40
CA GLU A 72 38.71 29.61 8.24
C GLU A 72 38.12 30.89 7.58
N TYR A 73 36.86 31.20 7.88
CA TYR A 73 36.10 32.27 7.23
C TYR A 73 36.18 33.63 7.97
N SER A 74 36.02 34.73 7.23
CA SER A 74 35.91 36.10 7.76
C SER A 74 34.45 36.49 8.07
N GLU A 75 34.23 37.53 8.92
CA GLU A 75 32.89 38.00 9.37
C GLU A 75 31.87 38.24 8.23
N THR A 76 32.32 38.69 7.05
CA THR A 76 31.45 38.91 5.88
C THR A 76 30.95 37.61 5.25
N HIS A 77 31.71 36.53 5.39
CA HIS A 77 31.32 35.20 4.93
C HIS A 77 30.26 34.57 5.84
N ILE A 78 30.34 34.80 7.16
CA ILE A 78 29.37 34.31 8.17
C ILE A 78 27.96 34.87 7.90
N GLN A 79 27.85 36.16 7.56
CA GLN A 79 26.55 36.76 7.21
C GLN A 79 25.96 36.14 5.93
N LYS A 80 26.81 35.87 4.94
CA LYS A 80 26.40 35.23 3.68
C LYS A 80 25.96 33.78 3.90
N LEU A 81 26.63 33.07 4.81
CA LEU A 81 26.30 31.72 5.22
C LEU A 81 24.94 31.68 5.94
N ARG A 82 24.69 32.60 6.89
CA ARG A 82 23.40 32.75 7.56
C ARG A 82 22.23 33.01 6.59
N ILE A 83 22.46 33.85 5.58
CA ILE A 83 21.46 34.11 4.52
C ILE A 83 21.24 32.86 3.66
N GLY A 84 22.33 32.11 3.36
CA GLY A 84 22.28 30.81 2.69
C GLY A 84 21.45 29.79 3.45
N MET A 85 21.74 29.60 4.75
CA MET A 85 20.98 28.76 5.67
C MET A 85 19.50 29.13 5.70
N HIS A 86 19.18 30.42 5.80
CA HIS A 86 17.78 30.84 5.86
C HIS A 86 17.05 30.50 4.56
N LYS A 87 17.72 30.66 3.41
CA LYS A 87 17.19 30.26 2.10
C LYS A 87 17.01 28.75 1.99
N GLU A 88 17.98 27.96 2.44
CA GLU A 88 17.89 26.49 2.44
C GLU A 88 16.81 25.98 3.39
N THR A 89 16.66 26.60 4.57
CA THR A 89 15.58 26.30 5.52
C THR A 89 14.21 26.54 4.89
N ILE A 90 14.03 27.68 4.21
CA ILE A 90 12.79 28.00 3.49
C ILE A 90 12.53 26.99 2.36
N GLN A 91 13.58 26.56 1.65
CA GLN A 91 13.44 25.53 0.62
C GLN A 91 13.05 24.17 1.21
N LEU A 92 13.61 23.80 2.36
CA LEU A 92 13.31 22.54 3.02
C LEU A 92 11.87 22.50 3.55
N ILE A 93 11.41 23.59 4.17
CA ILE A 93 10.01 23.76 4.58
C ILE A 93 9.07 23.65 3.35
N LYS A 94 9.47 24.24 2.21
CA LYS A 94 8.67 24.17 0.98
C LYS A 94 8.57 22.74 0.44
N ILE A 95 9.69 22.03 0.34
CA ILE A 95 9.73 20.62 -0.10
C ILE A 95 8.89 19.75 0.82
N TYR A 96 9.03 19.95 2.14
CA TYR A 96 8.27 19.19 3.13
C TYR A 96 6.76 19.42 3.00
N ASN A 97 6.33 20.68 2.89
CA ASN A 97 4.90 20.99 2.72
C ASN A 97 4.34 20.38 1.43
N GLU A 98 5.12 20.36 0.35
CA GLU A 98 4.71 19.73 -0.91
C GLU A 98 4.55 18.21 -0.75
N ASP A 99 5.52 17.55 -0.10
CA ASP A 99 5.48 16.11 0.20
C ASP A 99 4.33 15.74 1.14
N PHE A 100 4.04 16.59 2.12
CA PHE A 100 2.91 16.42 3.03
C PHE A 100 1.56 16.55 2.32
N ILE A 101 1.39 17.57 1.47
CA ILE A 101 0.18 17.72 0.64
C ILE A 101 0.00 16.47 -0.24
N HIS A 102 1.08 15.99 -0.84
CA HIS A 102 1.06 14.80 -1.69
C HIS A 102 0.68 13.54 -0.89
N THR A 103 1.20 13.39 0.33
CA THR A 103 0.86 12.27 1.23
C THR A 103 -0.62 12.30 1.62
N ILE A 104 -1.15 13.47 2.02
CA ILE A 104 -2.58 13.63 2.35
C ILE A 104 -3.46 13.33 1.14
N LEU A 105 -3.07 13.83 -0.04
CA LEU A 105 -3.79 13.61 -1.28
C LEU A 105 -3.85 12.11 -1.59
N HIS A 106 -2.71 11.41 -1.54
CA HIS A 106 -2.65 9.98 -1.78
C HIS A 106 -3.53 9.20 -0.79
N PHE A 107 -3.44 9.53 0.49
CA PHE A 107 -4.26 8.92 1.54
C PHE A 107 -5.77 9.16 1.32
N SER A 108 -6.17 10.40 1.03
CA SER A 108 -7.57 10.75 0.75
C SER A 108 -8.10 10.05 -0.51
N THR A 109 -7.26 9.92 -1.54
CA THR A 109 -7.56 9.22 -2.77
C THR A 109 -7.80 7.74 -2.52
N ASN A 110 -6.97 7.11 -1.69
CA ASN A 110 -7.13 5.72 -1.28
C ASN A 110 -8.44 5.50 -0.50
N ILE A 111 -8.84 6.43 0.38
CA ILE A 111 -10.12 6.36 1.08
C ILE A 111 -11.30 6.49 0.11
N ILE A 112 -11.27 7.47 -0.79
CA ILE A 112 -12.35 7.68 -1.78
C ILE A 112 -12.46 6.46 -2.70
N SER A 113 -11.33 5.94 -3.18
CA SER A 113 -11.23 4.71 -3.94
C SER A 113 -11.89 3.54 -3.20
N PHE A 114 -11.58 3.37 -1.92
CA PHE A 114 -12.15 2.31 -1.09
C PHE A 114 -13.67 2.45 -0.93
N ILE A 115 -14.19 3.66 -0.71
CA ILE A 115 -15.63 3.92 -0.61
C ILE A 115 -16.33 3.59 -1.94
N ILE A 116 -15.75 4.02 -3.06
CA ILE A 116 -16.30 3.73 -4.39
C ILE A 116 -16.30 2.22 -4.64
N LEU A 117 -15.18 1.55 -4.40
CA LEU A 117 -15.04 0.10 -4.52
C LEU A 117 -16.07 -0.65 -3.67
N SER A 118 -16.24 -0.24 -2.41
CA SER A 118 -17.24 -0.82 -1.51
C SER A 118 -18.66 -0.56 -2.00
N GLY A 119 -18.96 0.65 -2.48
CA GLY A 119 -20.26 1.00 -3.03
C GLY A 119 -20.62 0.17 -4.25
N TYR A 120 -19.66 0.02 -5.18
CA TYR A 120 -19.81 -0.89 -6.32
C TYR A 120 -20.05 -2.31 -5.86
N SER A 121 -19.22 -2.86 -4.96
CA SER A 121 -19.38 -4.23 -4.47
C SER A 121 -20.77 -4.51 -3.86
N ILE A 122 -21.37 -3.53 -3.18
CA ILE A 122 -22.71 -3.66 -2.61
C ILE A 122 -23.79 -3.58 -3.70
N LEU A 123 -23.68 -2.65 -4.66
CA LEU A 123 -24.67 -2.48 -5.73
C LEU A 123 -24.60 -3.59 -6.81
N GLY A 124 -23.40 -4.05 -7.14
CA GLY A 124 -23.13 -5.05 -8.20
C GLY A 124 -23.30 -6.50 -7.76
N ASN A 125 -24.11 -6.76 -6.72
CA ASN A 125 -24.29 -8.11 -6.16
C ASN A 125 -24.73 -9.14 -7.22
N GLU A 126 -25.58 -8.75 -8.18
CA GLU A 126 -26.01 -9.64 -9.26
C GLU A 126 -24.84 -10.09 -10.16
N GLU A 127 -23.95 -9.17 -10.51
CA GLU A 127 -22.78 -9.46 -11.35
C GLU A 127 -21.74 -10.28 -10.59
N LEU A 128 -21.59 -10.03 -9.28
CA LEU A 128 -20.75 -10.85 -8.40
C LEU A 128 -21.29 -12.28 -8.26
N VAL A 129 -22.61 -12.47 -8.20
CA VAL A 129 -23.22 -13.81 -8.18
C VAL A 129 -22.97 -14.54 -9.50
N ILE A 130 -23.06 -13.85 -10.64
CA ILE A 130 -22.73 -14.44 -11.95
C ILE A 130 -21.25 -14.83 -12.00
N LEU A 131 -20.34 -13.96 -11.56
CA LEU A 131 -18.90 -14.26 -11.48
C LEU A 131 -18.61 -15.46 -10.57
N ASN A 132 -19.27 -15.53 -9.41
CA ASN A 132 -19.13 -16.66 -8.51
C ASN A 132 -19.63 -17.97 -9.16
N SER A 133 -20.73 -17.91 -9.92
CA SER A 133 -21.22 -19.10 -10.66
C SER A 133 -20.24 -19.55 -11.75
N TRP A 134 -19.62 -18.61 -12.47
CA TRP A 134 -18.57 -18.92 -13.45
C TRP A 134 -17.31 -19.49 -12.81
N ALA A 135 -16.86 -18.90 -11.70
CA ALA A 135 -15.71 -19.41 -10.96
C ALA A 135 -15.99 -20.82 -10.43
N GLN A 136 -17.20 -21.07 -9.92
CA GLN A 136 -17.62 -22.41 -9.50
C GLN A 136 -17.65 -23.38 -10.68
N GLU A 137 -18.27 -23.02 -11.81
CA GLU A 137 -18.32 -23.86 -13.00
C GLU A 137 -16.92 -24.19 -13.52
N PHE A 138 -16.02 -23.20 -13.58
CA PHE A 138 -14.61 -23.40 -13.92
C PHE A 138 -13.94 -24.37 -12.96
N LEU A 139 -14.08 -24.17 -11.64
CA LEU A 139 -13.48 -25.02 -10.62
C LEU A 139 -14.08 -26.44 -10.61
N TYR A 140 -15.37 -26.61 -10.83
CA TYR A 140 -16.02 -27.93 -10.88
C TYR A 140 -15.64 -28.72 -12.12
N ASN A 141 -15.40 -28.03 -13.26
CA ASN A 141 -14.98 -28.66 -14.51
C ASN A 141 -13.52 -29.15 -14.50
N LEU A 142 -12.71 -28.71 -13.54
CA LEU A 142 -11.35 -29.23 -13.35
C LEU A 142 -11.38 -30.65 -12.75
N SER A 143 -10.34 -31.44 -13.03
CA SER A 143 -10.15 -32.71 -12.32
C SER A 143 -9.71 -32.46 -10.87
N ASP A 144 -10.02 -33.39 -9.98
CA ASP A 144 -9.63 -33.27 -8.56
C ASP A 144 -8.11 -33.15 -8.38
N THR A 145 -7.31 -33.80 -9.22
CA THR A 145 -5.85 -33.64 -9.24
C THR A 145 -5.41 -32.22 -9.62
N ILE A 146 -6.02 -31.62 -10.65
CA ILE A 146 -5.68 -30.25 -11.07
C ILE A 146 -6.13 -29.26 -9.99
N LYS A 147 -7.31 -29.46 -9.36
CA LYS A 147 -7.76 -28.62 -8.24
C LYS A 147 -6.76 -28.65 -7.09
N ALA A 148 -6.34 -29.84 -6.66
CA ALA A 148 -5.37 -29.99 -5.57
C ALA A 148 -4.02 -29.33 -5.93
N PHE A 149 -3.52 -29.57 -7.15
CA PHE A 149 -2.29 -28.97 -7.65
C PHE A 149 -2.36 -27.44 -7.76
N SER A 150 -3.45 -26.87 -8.31
CA SER A 150 -3.62 -25.42 -8.42
C SER A 150 -3.71 -24.75 -7.06
N ILE A 151 -4.35 -25.39 -6.08
CA ILE A 151 -4.40 -24.88 -4.71
C ILE A 151 -3.01 -24.91 -4.08
N LEU A 152 -2.27 -26.01 -4.21
CA LEU A 152 -0.91 -26.13 -3.70
C LEU A 152 0.03 -25.08 -4.33
N LEU A 153 0.02 -24.97 -5.65
CA LEU A 153 0.82 -23.99 -6.39
C LEU A 153 0.47 -22.54 -6.03
N LEU A 154 -0.81 -22.21 -5.84
CA LEU A 154 -1.21 -20.87 -5.42
C LEU A 154 -0.77 -20.58 -3.98
N THR A 155 -0.88 -21.56 -3.10
CA THR A 155 -0.47 -21.43 -1.69
C THR A 155 1.03 -21.24 -1.60
N ASP A 156 1.80 -22.04 -2.34
CA ASP A 156 3.26 -21.93 -2.39
C ASP A 156 3.71 -20.62 -3.06
N LEU A 157 3.01 -20.11 -4.08
CA LEU A 157 3.37 -18.84 -4.71
C LEU A 157 3.06 -17.63 -3.81
N CYS A 158 1.90 -17.62 -3.16
CA CYS A 158 1.44 -16.48 -2.36
C CYS A 158 2.02 -16.45 -0.95
N ILE A 159 2.27 -17.61 -0.35
CA ILE A 159 2.66 -17.77 1.06
C ILE A 159 4.01 -18.47 1.19
N GLY A 160 4.56 -19.00 0.09
CA GLY A 160 5.88 -19.62 0.06
C GLY A 160 6.91 -18.71 0.70
N PHE A 161 7.49 -19.21 1.78
CA PHE A 161 8.48 -18.53 2.60
C PHE A 161 9.79 -18.36 1.81
N HIS A 162 9.83 -17.43 0.87
CA HIS A 162 10.97 -17.27 -0.02
C HIS A 162 12.03 -16.31 0.53
N SER A 163 11.67 -15.34 1.38
CA SER A 163 12.59 -14.73 2.36
C SER A 163 11.85 -13.79 3.32
N PRO A 164 12.35 -13.60 4.56
CA PRO A 164 11.93 -12.51 5.44
C PRO A 164 12.06 -11.13 4.78
N HIS A 165 13.05 -10.97 3.90
CA HIS A 165 13.29 -9.73 3.17
C HIS A 165 12.17 -9.39 2.17
N GLY A 166 11.55 -10.39 1.55
CA GLY A 166 10.38 -10.17 0.68
C GLY A 166 9.21 -9.58 1.46
N TRP A 167 8.97 -10.08 2.68
CA TRP A 167 7.95 -9.56 3.58
C TRP A 167 8.31 -8.17 4.13
N GLU A 168 9.58 -7.92 4.41
CA GLU A 168 10.08 -6.62 4.83
C GLU A 168 9.82 -5.54 3.77
N LEU A 169 10.13 -5.83 2.50
CA LEU A 169 9.86 -4.91 1.39
C LEU A 169 8.35 -4.70 1.19
N MET A 170 7.55 -5.77 1.26
CA MET A 170 6.10 -5.66 1.05
C MET A 170 5.42 -4.86 2.18
N ILE A 171 5.75 -5.17 3.45
CA ILE A 171 5.21 -4.47 4.62
C ILE A 171 5.75 -3.04 4.66
N GLY A 172 7.04 -2.83 4.37
CA GLY A 172 7.67 -1.51 4.32
C GLY A 172 7.03 -0.59 3.27
N SER A 173 6.74 -1.10 2.08
CA SER A 173 6.03 -0.35 1.03
C SER A 173 4.64 0.08 1.49
N VAL A 174 3.86 -0.85 2.06
CA VAL A 174 2.53 -0.53 2.59
C VAL A 174 2.63 0.51 3.72
N TYR A 175 3.59 0.33 4.63
CA TYR A 175 3.80 1.24 5.76
C TYR A 175 4.14 2.66 5.30
N GLN A 176 4.94 2.79 4.23
CA GLN A 176 5.30 4.06 3.61
C GLN A 176 4.10 4.69 2.87
N ASP A 177 3.30 3.91 2.14
CA ASP A 177 2.12 4.39 1.41
C ASP A 177 1.04 4.98 2.35
N PHE A 178 0.99 4.49 3.59
CA PHE A 178 0.14 5.04 4.65
C PHE A 178 0.73 6.28 5.36
N GLY A 179 1.96 6.70 5.01
CA GLY A 179 2.61 7.89 5.56
C GLY A 179 3.10 7.71 7.01
N PHE A 180 3.27 6.47 7.49
CA PHE A 180 3.80 6.21 8.82
C PHE A 180 5.33 6.31 8.83
N VAL A 181 5.89 6.83 9.93
CA VAL A 181 7.35 6.91 10.12
C VAL A 181 7.92 5.51 10.32
N HIS A 182 8.95 5.19 9.54
CA HIS A 182 9.62 3.89 9.55
C HIS A 182 10.04 3.53 10.97
N ASN A 183 9.47 2.44 11.50
CA ASN A 183 9.83 1.90 12.80
C ASN A 183 10.23 0.44 12.61
N ASP A 184 11.55 0.21 12.58
CA ASP A 184 12.16 -1.09 12.31
C ASP A 184 11.69 -2.17 13.29
N GLN A 185 11.36 -1.81 14.54
CA GLN A 185 10.87 -2.76 15.54
C GLN A 185 9.46 -3.27 15.22
N ILE A 186 8.57 -2.36 14.78
CA ILE A 186 7.19 -2.73 14.39
C ILE A 186 7.24 -3.54 13.08
N ILE A 187 8.03 -3.10 12.11
CA ILE A 187 8.18 -3.79 10.82
C ILE A 187 8.76 -5.19 11.04
N SER A 188 9.84 -5.33 11.80
CA SER A 188 10.44 -6.64 12.13
C SER A 188 9.47 -7.55 12.90
N GLY A 189 8.69 -6.99 13.83
CA GLY A 189 7.64 -7.71 14.54
C GLY A 189 6.54 -8.24 13.60
N LEU A 190 6.11 -7.43 12.63
CA LEU A 190 5.13 -7.85 11.64
C LEU A 190 5.71 -8.87 10.65
N VAL A 191 6.93 -8.67 10.16
CA VAL A 191 7.62 -9.58 9.24
C VAL A 191 7.81 -10.97 9.85
N SER A 192 8.01 -11.06 11.17
CA SER A 192 8.18 -12.34 11.86
C SER A 192 6.87 -13.04 12.21
N THR A 193 5.80 -12.29 12.53
CA THR A 193 4.53 -12.86 13.00
C THR A 193 3.50 -13.03 11.89
N PHE A 194 3.38 -12.05 11.00
CA PHE A 194 2.33 -11.99 9.99
C PHE A 194 2.39 -13.15 8.99
N PRO A 195 3.56 -13.55 8.45
CA PRO A 195 3.62 -14.67 7.51
C PRO A 195 3.20 -16.00 8.15
N VAL A 196 3.56 -16.23 9.41
CA VAL A 196 3.20 -17.45 10.16
C VAL A 196 1.69 -17.50 10.41
N ILE A 197 1.10 -16.39 10.84
CA ILE A 197 -0.35 -16.30 11.04
C ILE A 197 -1.08 -16.52 9.71
N LEU A 198 -0.62 -15.90 8.63
CA LEU A 198 -1.20 -16.04 7.31
C LEU A 198 -1.15 -17.50 6.83
N ASP A 199 0.00 -18.16 6.95
CA ASP A 199 0.19 -19.59 6.62
C ASP A 199 -0.79 -20.49 7.38
N THR A 200 -0.95 -20.29 8.69
CA THR A 200 -1.88 -21.11 9.48
C THR A 200 -3.34 -20.91 9.08
N ILE A 201 -3.76 -19.67 8.81
CA ILE A 201 -5.13 -19.34 8.36
C ILE A 201 -5.39 -19.97 7.00
N PHE A 202 -4.46 -19.86 6.05
CA PHE A 202 -4.61 -20.42 4.72
C PHE A 202 -4.63 -21.95 4.74
N LYS A 203 -3.73 -22.62 5.46
CA LYS A 203 -3.75 -24.08 5.63
C LYS A 203 -5.09 -24.55 6.20
N TYR A 204 -5.61 -23.88 7.23
CA TYR A 204 -6.90 -24.20 7.81
C TYR A 204 -8.05 -23.98 6.80
N TRP A 205 -8.03 -22.87 6.08
CA TRP A 205 -9.09 -22.56 5.11
C TRP A 205 -9.08 -23.54 3.93
N ILE A 206 -7.90 -23.89 3.42
CA ILE A 206 -7.70 -24.92 2.39
C ILE A 206 -8.26 -26.25 2.90
N PHE A 207 -7.85 -26.72 4.08
CA PHE A 207 -8.35 -27.96 4.65
C PHE A 207 -9.88 -27.98 4.76
N ARG A 208 -10.48 -26.89 5.24
CA ARG A 208 -11.94 -26.76 5.34
C ARG A 208 -12.62 -26.74 3.98
N TYR A 209 -12.01 -26.07 3.00
CA TYR A 209 -12.54 -25.96 1.65
C TYR A 209 -12.49 -27.30 0.90
N LEU A 210 -11.33 -27.97 0.91
CA LEU A 210 -11.14 -29.27 0.29
C LEU A 210 -12.11 -30.32 0.89
N ASN A 211 -12.27 -30.35 2.22
CA ASN A 211 -13.23 -31.23 2.90
C ASN A 211 -14.68 -30.97 2.50
N ARG A 212 -15.04 -29.72 2.19
CA ARG A 212 -16.41 -29.40 1.73
C ARG A 212 -16.67 -29.89 0.30
N LEU A 213 -15.63 -29.96 -0.53
CA LEU A 213 -15.75 -30.38 -1.93
C LEU A 213 -15.73 -31.91 -2.07
N SER A 214 -14.71 -32.58 -1.52
CA SER A 214 -14.63 -34.03 -1.50
C SER A 214 -13.56 -34.52 -0.52
N PRO A 215 -13.84 -35.55 0.30
CA PRO A 215 -12.83 -36.18 1.14
C PRO A 215 -11.64 -36.77 0.35
N SER A 216 -11.86 -37.21 -0.90
CA SER A 216 -10.79 -37.75 -1.76
C SER A 216 -9.74 -36.69 -2.14
N LEU A 217 -10.17 -35.44 -2.28
CA LEU A 217 -9.32 -34.31 -2.63
C LEU A 217 -8.31 -33.98 -1.52
N VAL A 218 -8.74 -34.16 -0.26
CA VAL A 218 -7.88 -33.96 0.91
C VAL A 218 -6.76 -35.00 0.95
N VAL A 219 -7.06 -36.27 0.63
CA VAL A 219 -6.06 -37.33 0.57
C VAL A 219 -5.04 -37.07 -0.54
N ILE A 220 -5.50 -36.64 -1.72
CA ILE A 220 -4.62 -36.27 -2.84
C ILE A 220 -3.73 -35.08 -2.45
N TYR A 221 -4.31 -34.04 -1.85
CA TYR A 221 -3.56 -32.87 -1.38
C TYR A 221 -2.50 -33.27 -0.35
N HIS A 222 -2.83 -34.12 0.63
CA HIS A 222 -1.86 -34.58 1.62
C HIS A 222 -0.74 -35.40 0.96
N SER A 223 -1.07 -36.30 0.03
CA SER A 223 -0.07 -37.08 -0.71
C SER A 223 0.83 -36.26 -1.65
N MET A 224 0.40 -35.06 -2.06
CA MET A 224 1.17 -34.15 -2.90
C MET A 224 2.00 -33.15 -2.09
N ASN A 225 1.61 -32.92 -0.84
CA ASN A 225 2.27 -31.98 0.07
C ASN A 225 3.32 -32.67 0.97
N ASP A 226 3.19 -33.98 1.19
CA ASP A 226 4.23 -34.85 1.78
C ASP A 226 5.37 -35.11 0.78
#